data_AF-A0A0C3CWF0-F1
#
_entry.id   AF-A0A0C3CWF0-F1
#
_cell.length_a   1.000
_cell.length_b   1.000
_cell.length_c   1.000
_cell.angle_alpha   90.00
_cell.angle_beta   90.00
_cell.angle_gamma   90.00
#
_symmetry.space_group_name_H-M   'P 1'
#
loop_
_entity.id
_entity.type
_entity.pdbx_description
1 polymer ?
#
loop_
_entity_poly.entity_id
_entity_poly.type
_entity_poly.pdbx_seq_one_letter_code
_entity_poly.pdbx_strand_id
1 'polypeptide(L)'
;MEALTQLEPEVSEWTFRRAMFTLHGALLIMAFILLYPAGIIAIQSGMSKSFKYHWTIQLAASLLGTAGIITGLVLSPDIRTARHKQLGVLLGLLLGFQLFSDWRHHIIFTKIHRRTWISRVHIWVGRFIISLGWCNLMLGLSLGGYADGYIYLTAGVVCMEAISLVVMHFRYQRTVGKTKLAQIATRAREASDNQFELGEDSSDDDDKLEEPYPLS
;
A
#
# COMPACT_ATOMS: atom_id res chain seq x y z
N MET A 1 26.63 -52.80 -5.77
CA MET A 1 26.09 -51.91 -6.82
C MET A 1 24.67 -51.44 -6.47
N GLU A 2 23.80 -52.32 -5.96
CA GLU A 2 22.42 -52.00 -5.57
C GLU A 2 22.27 -50.85 -4.55
N ALA A 3 23.15 -50.78 -3.54
CA ALA A 3 23.14 -49.69 -2.56
C ALA A 3 23.49 -48.31 -3.17
N LEU A 4 24.34 -48.25 -4.20
CA LEU A 4 24.70 -46.99 -4.85
C LEU A 4 23.55 -46.45 -5.72
N THR A 5 22.80 -47.36 -6.36
CA THR A 5 21.63 -47.01 -7.18
C THR A 5 20.46 -46.49 -6.34
N GLN A 6 20.34 -46.88 -5.07
CA GLN A 6 19.32 -46.35 -4.16
C GLN A 6 19.69 -45.02 -3.51
N LEU A 7 20.98 -44.70 -3.40
CA LEU A 7 21.46 -43.43 -2.83
C LEU A 7 21.33 -42.25 -3.79
N GLU A 8 21.47 -42.47 -5.11
CA GLU A 8 21.32 -41.39 -6.10
C GLU A 8 19.94 -40.69 -6.08
N PRO A 9 18.79 -41.40 -6.11
CA PRO A 9 17.48 -40.75 -6.08
C PRO A 9 17.20 -40.05 -4.74
N GLU A 10 17.67 -40.60 -3.61
CA GLU A 10 17.49 -40.00 -2.29
C GLU A 10 18.26 -38.68 -2.15
N VAL A 11 19.54 -38.66 -2.57
CA VAL A 11 20.37 -37.44 -2.57
C VAL A 11 19.83 -36.39 -3.54
N SER A 12 19.36 -36.82 -4.71
CA SER A 12 18.70 -35.93 -5.70
C SER A 12 17.43 -35.28 -5.13
N GLU A 13 16.57 -36.05 -4.46
CA GLU A 13 15.35 -35.52 -3.85
C GLU A 13 15.68 -34.55 -2.70
N TRP A 14 16.64 -34.90 -1.83
CA TRP A 14 17.04 -34.06 -0.72
C TRP A 14 17.63 -32.72 -1.18
N THR A 15 18.53 -32.77 -2.16
CA THR A 15 19.14 -31.55 -2.73
C THR A 15 18.09 -30.68 -3.41
N PHE A 16 17.16 -31.29 -4.16
CA PHE A 16 16.05 -30.58 -4.80
C PHE A 16 15.14 -29.91 -3.77
N ARG A 17 14.70 -30.62 -2.72
CA ARG A 17 13.87 -30.05 -1.65
C ARG A 17 14.55 -28.86 -0.98
N ARG A 18 15.85 -28.98 -0.66
CA ARG A 18 16.63 -27.88 -0.07
C ARG A 18 16.72 -26.66 -1.00
N ALA A 19 16.94 -26.89 -2.29
CA ALA A 19 16.95 -25.84 -3.30
C ALA A 19 15.58 -25.14 -3.39
N MET A 20 14.49 -25.89 -3.35
CA MET A 20 13.14 -25.34 -3.37
C MET A 20 12.78 -24.53 -2.12
N PHE A 21 13.22 -24.93 -0.92
CA PHE A 21 13.08 -24.10 0.29
C PHE A 21 13.88 -22.80 0.20
N THR A 22 15.07 -22.86 -0.39
CA THR A 22 15.90 -21.66 -0.64
C THR A 22 15.20 -20.73 -1.63
N LEU A 23 14.65 -21.29 -2.71
CA LEU A 23 13.89 -20.55 -3.72
C LEU A 23 12.65 -19.89 -3.11
N HIS A 24 11.89 -20.61 -2.28
CA HIS A 24 10.74 -20.07 -1.54
C HIS A 24 11.12 -18.82 -0.75
N GLY A 25 12.18 -18.91 0.07
CA GLY A 25 12.67 -17.77 0.86
C GLY A 25 13.16 -16.61 0.00
N ALA A 26 13.92 -16.90 -1.06
CA ALA A 26 14.47 -15.89 -1.96
C ALA A 26 13.37 -15.11 -2.71
N LEU A 27 12.35 -15.81 -3.21
CA LEU A 27 11.19 -15.20 -3.88
C LEU A 27 10.44 -14.25 -2.93
N LEU A 28 10.22 -14.68 -1.68
CA LEU A 28 9.52 -13.87 -0.69
C LEU A 28 10.32 -12.66 -0.23
N ILE A 29 11.63 -12.80 0.00
CA ILE A 29 12.50 -11.66 0.31
C ILE A 29 12.48 -10.65 -0.84
N MET A 30 12.65 -11.11 -2.08
CA MET A 30 12.63 -10.23 -3.24
C MET A 30 11.30 -9.49 -3.41
N ALA A 31 10.17 -10.17 -3.17
CA ALA A 31 8.87 -9.55 -3.23
C ALA A 31 8.67 -8.51 -2.10
N PHE A 32 8.88 -8.90 -0.84
CA PHE A 32 8.51 -8.11 0.34
C PHE A 32 9.53 -7.05 0.76
N ILE A 33 10.82 -7.27 0.52
CA ILE A 33 11.88 -6.34 0.91
C ILE A 33 12.33 -5.46 -0.27
N LEU A 34 12.21 -5.91 -1.51
CA LEU A 34 12.67 -5.13 -2.66
C LEU A 34 11.51 -4.53 -3.45
N LEU A 35 10.65 -5.37 -4.01
CA LEU A 35 9.69 -4.92 -5.03
C LEU A 35 8.50 -4.16 -4.45
N TYR A 36 7.87 -4.63 -3.38
CA TYR A 36 6.75 -3.90 -2.76
C TYR A 36 7.16 -2.49 -2.32
N PRO A 37 8.30 -2.30 -1.60
CA PRO A 37 8.83 -0.96 -1.29
C PRO A 37 9.19 -0.15 -2.54
N ALA A 38 9.80 -0.77 -3.56
CA ALA A 38 10.13 -0.08 -4.81
C ALA A 38 8.88 0.47 -5.51
N GLY A 39 7.76 -0.26 -5.53
CA GLY A 39 6.52 0.24 -6.10
C GLY A 39 5.88 1.37 -5.29
N ILE A 40 6.06 1.37 -3.97
CA ILE A 40 5.68 2.51 -3.10
C ILE A 40 6.52 3.74 -3.43
N ILE A 41 7.83 3.58 -3.66
CA ILE A 41 8.71 4.68 -4.08
C ILE A 41 8.32 5.17 -5.49
N ALA A 42 8.01 4.25 -6.40
CA ALA A 42 7.62 4.58 -7.77
C ALA A 42 6.38 5.49 -7.82
N ILE A 43 5.32 5.16 -7.06
CA ILE A 43 4.11 6.01 -7.02
C ILE A 43 4.40 7.42 -6.46
N GLN A 44 5.42 7.53 -5.60
CA GLN A 44 5.81 8.77 -4.94
C GLN A 44 6.81 9.63 -5.73
N SER A 45 7.41 9.08 -6.78
CA SER A 45 8.40 9.79 -7.61
C SER A 45 7.88 11.08 -8.26
N GLY A 46 6.56 11.28 -8.31
CA GLY A 46 5.95 12.46 -8.95
C GLY A 46 6.07 12.47 -10.48
N MET A 47 6.64 11.43 -11.07
CA MET A 47 6.79 11.30 -12.52
C MET A 47 5.43 11.15 -13.21
N SER A 48 5.28 11.64 -14.44
CA SER A 48 4.05 11.48 -15.23
C SER A 48 3.66 10.01 -15.46
N LYS A 49 4.65 9.10 -15.49
CA LYS A 49 4.48 7.65 -15.62
C LYS A 49 4.51 6.90 -14.28
N SER A 50 4.53 7.61 -13.15
CA SER A 50 4.59 7.06 -11.79
C SER A 50 3.56 5.95 -11.55
N PHE A 51 2.31 6.17 -11.97
CA PHE A 51 1.25 5.17 -11.85
C PHE A 51 1.53 3.91 -12.67
N LYS A 52 2.11 4.05 -13.87
CA LYS A 52 2.51 2.91 -14.73
C LYS A 52 3.60 2.08 -14.06
N TYR A 53 4.62 2.72 -13.51
CA TYR A 53 5.68 2.00 -12.80
C TYR A 53 5.16 1.30 -11.55
N HIS A 54 4.30 1.97 -10.78
CA HIS A 54 3.71 1.41 -9.57
C HIS A 54 3.01 0.08 -9.84
N TRP A 55 2.03 0.04 -10.75
CA TRP A 55 1.27 -1.20 -10.96
C TRP A 55 2.11 -2.31 -11.58
N THR A 56 3.08 -1.97 -12.46
CA THR A 56 3.97 -2.98 -13.07
C THR A 56 4.87 -3.62 -12.02
N ILE A 57 5.48 -2.81 -11.15
CA ILE A 57 6.32 -3.31 -10.05
C ILE A 57 5.46 -4.12 -9.07
N GLN A 58 4.24 -3.68 -8.75
CA GLN A 58 3.35 -4.39 -7.82
C GLN A 58 2.84 -5.71 -8.38
N LEU A 59 2.58 -5.77 -9.69
CA LEU A 59 2.25 -7.02 -10.36
C LEU A 59 3.43 -7.99 -10.29
N ALA A 60 4.65 -7.54 -10.61
CA ALA A 60 5.84 -8.37 -10.52
C ALA A 60 6.10 -8.87 -9.08
N ALA A 61 5.98 -7.98 -8.09
CA ALA A 61 6.10 -8.33 -6.67
C ALA A 61 5.09 -9.42 -6.29
N SER A 62 3.84 -9.27 -6.74
CA SER A 62 2.77 -10.21 -6.41
C SER A 62 2.89 -11.55 -7.10
N LEU A 63 3.42 -11.59 -8.32
CA LEU A 63 3.73 -12.84 -9.01
C LEU A 63 4.83 -13.61 -8.25
N LEU A 64 5.92 -12.94 -7.86
CA LEU A 64 7.00 -13.56 -7.09
C LEU A 64 6.53 -13.97 -5.69
N GLY A 65 5.76 -13.10 -5.01
CA GLY A 65 5.18 -13.40 -3.70
C GLY A 65 4.26 -14.61 -3.74
N THR A 66 3.37 -14.67 -4.74
CA THR A 66 2.46 -15.80 -4.95
C THR A 66 3.22 -17.07 -5.30
N ALA A 67 4.21 -17.00 -6.19
CA ALA A 67 5.08 -18.13 -6.52
C ALA A 67 5.80 -18.65 -5.27
N GLY A 68 6.38 -17.76 -4.45
CA GLY A 68 7.00 -18.11 -3.19
C GLY A 68 6.02 -18.83 -2.25
N ILE A 69 4.83 -18.27 -2.03
CA ILE A 69 3.80 -18.89 -1.16
C ILE A 69 3.41 -20.28 -1.69
N ILE A 70 3.17 -20.43 -2.99
CA ILE A 70 2.82 -21.72 -3.61
C ILE A 70 3.96 -22.74 -3.42
N THR A 71 5.21 -22.36 -3.68
CA THR A 71 6.37 -23.23 -3.44
C THR A 71 6.41 -23.71 -1.99
N GLY A 72 6.16 -22.82 -1.02
CA GLY A 72 6.12 -23.19 0.40
C GLY A 72 4.99 -24.18 0.74
N LEU A 73 3.80 -23.99 0.15
CA LEU A 73 2.65 -24.88 0.34
C LEU A 73 2.86 -26.26 -0.31
N VAL A 74 3.49 -26.30 -1.49
CA VAL A 74 3.82 -27.57 -2.17
C VAL A 74 4.85 -28.37 -1.37
N LEU A 75 5.87 -27.70 -0.82
CA LEU A 75 6.90 -28.36 0.00
C LEU A 75 6.37 -28.82 1.37
N SER A 76 5.41 -28.10 1.94
CA SER A 76 4.88 -28.38 3.28
C SER A 76 3.39 -28.05 3.39
N PRO A 77 2.51 -28.97 2.92
CA PRO A 77 1.08 -28.69 2.76
C PRO A 77 0.30 -28.62 4.07
N ASP A 78 0.81 -29.18 5.18
CA ASP A 78 0.14 -29.10 6.47
C ASP A 78 0.27 -27.69 7.08
N ILE A 79 -0.80 -26.91 6.97
CA ILE A 79 -0.91 -25.52 7.43
C ILE A 79 -1.09 -25.38 8.95
N ARG A 80 -1.46 -26.44 9.68
CA ARG A 80 -1.80 -26.34 11.11
C ARG A 80 -0.57 -26.32 12.02
N THR A 81 0.57 -26.69 11.48
CA THR A 81 1.81 -26.97 12.23
C THR A 81 2.60 -25.71 12.60
N ALA A 82 2.42 -24.61 11.88
CA ALA A 82 3.22 -23.40 12.10
C ALA A 82 2.44 -22.11 11.80
N ARG A 83 2.58 -21.11 12.69
CA ARG A 83 2.00 -19.77 12.49
C ARG A 83 2.47 -19.11 11.21
N HIS A 84 3.73 -19.34 10.82
CA HIS A 84 4.29 -18.88 9.53
C HIS A 84 3.47 -19.37 8.33
N LYS A 85 3.01 -20.62 8.34
CA LYS A 85 2.20 -21.16 7.24
C LYS A 85 0.80 -20.55 7.21
N GLN A 86 0.16 -20.45 8.38
CA GLN A 86 -1.16 -19.84 8.50
C GLN A 86 -1.16 -18.38 8.01
N LEU A 87 -0.14 -17.61 8.41
CA LEU A 87 0.06 -16.25 7.94
C LEU A 87 0.40 -16.19 6.45
N GLY A 88 1.22 -17.11 5.94
CA GLY A 88 1.53 -17.22 4.51
C GLY A 88 0.28 -17.45 3.64
N VAL A 89 -0.63 -18.33 4.07
CA VAL A 89 -1.91 -18.56 3.37
C VAL A 89 -2.79 -17.31 3.42
N LEU A 90 -2.92 -16.68 4.59
CA LEU A 90 -3.67 -15.43 4.73
C LEU A 90 -3.10 -14.34 3.80
N LEU A 91 -1.78 -14.22 3.73
CA LEU A 91 -1.10 -13.30 2.80
C LEU A 91 -1.43 -13.64 1.36
N GLY A 92 -1.43 -14.91 0.96
CA GLY A 92 -1.80 -15.33 -0.40
C GLY A 92 -3.21 -14.89 -0.78
N LEU A 93 -4.18 -15.05 0.14
CA LEU A 93 -5.55 -14.59 -0.07
C LEU A 93 -5.64 -13.07 -0.19
N LEU A 94 -4.95 -12.34 0.69
CA LEU A 94 -4.91 -10.88 0.66
C LEU A 94 -4.24 -10.36 -0.62
N LEU A 95 -3.18 -11.02 -1.10
CA LEU A 95 -2.52 -10.70 -2.36
C LEU A 95 -3.45 -10.87 -3.55
N GLY A 96 -4.22 -11.97 -3.59
CA GLY A 96 -5.24 -12.17 -4.63
C GLY A 96 -6.30 -11.07 -4.61
N PHE A 97 -6.79 -10.70 -3.43
CA PHE A 97 -7.73 -9.59 -3.27
C PHE A 97 -7.12 -8.24 -3.71
N GLN A 98 -5.86 -7.99 -3.35
CA GLN A 98 -5.13 -6.78 -3.73
C GLN A 98 -5.00 -6.68 -5.25
N LEU A 99 -4.61 -7.75 -5.94
CA LEU A 99 -4.50 -7.81 -7.40
C LEU A 99 -5.81 -7.50 -8.11
N PHE A 100 -6.90 -8.08 -7.61
CA PHE A 100 -8.23 -7.80 -8.15
C PHE A 100 -8.62 -6.32 -7.96
N SER A 101 -8.36 -5.79 -6.76
CA SER A 101 -8.60 -4.38 -6.46
C SER A 101 -7.73 -3.44 -7.30
N ASP A 102 -6.48 -3.80 -7.54
CA ASP A 102 -5.52 -3.08 -8.40
C ASP A 102 -6.01 -2.99 -9.84
N TRP A 103 -6.39 -4.13 -10.41
CA TRP A 103 -6.90 -4.18 -11.78
C TRP A 103 -8.17 -3.35 -11.93
N ARG A 104 -9.12 -3.48 -11.00
CA ARG A 104 -10.35 -2.68 -11.00
C ARG A 104 -10.06 -1.19 -10.84
N HIS A 105 -9.15 -0.82 -9.93
CA HIS A 105 -8.78 0.58 -9.74
C HIS A 105 -8.13 1.16 -10.98
N HIS A 106 -7.22 0.43 -11.64
CA HIS A 106 -6.56 0.87 -12.86
C HIS A 106 -7.57 1.14 -14.01
N ILE A 107 -8.50 0.22 -14.25
CA ILE A 107 -9.51 0.36 -15.31
C ILE A 107 -10.52 1.49 -15.02
N ILE A 108 -10.90 1.69 -13.75
CA ILE A 108 -11.86 2.73 -13.37
C ILE A 108 -11.19 4.10 -13.32
N PHE A 109 -9.96 4.19 -12.81
CA PHE A 109 -9.24 5.46 -12.66
C PHE A 109 -8.84 6.05 -14.02
N THR A 110 -8.46 5.20 -14.98
CA THR A 110 -8.20 5.62 -16.37
C THR A 110 -9.44 6.20 -17.06
N LYS A 111 -10.65 5.83 -16.62
CA LYS A 111 -11.92 6.33 -17.18
C LYS A 111 -12.49 7.55 -16.45
N ILE A 112 -12.35 7.63 -15.12
CA ILE A 112 -13.09 8.62 -14.30
C ILE A 112 -12.17 9.69 -13.69
N HIS A 113 -10.85 9.44 -13.60
CA HIS A 113 -9.85 10.33 -12.97
C HIS A 113 -10.22 10.84 -11.56
N ARG A 114 -11.14 10.16 -10.86
CA ARG A 114 -11.50 10.45 -9.47
C ARG A 114 -11.18 9.29 -8.55
N ARG A 115 -10.82 9.62 -7.30
CA ARG A 115 -10.61 8.64 -6.23
C ARG A 115 -11.94 8.00 -5.84
N THR A 116 -12.05 6.69 -6.03
CA THR A 116 -13.17 5.88 -5.56
C THR A 116 -12.88 5.28 -4.18
N TRP A 117 -13.92 4.82 -3.49
CA TRP A 117 -13.79 4.11 -2.19
C TRP A 117 -12.85 2.90 -2.26
N ILE A 118 -12.79 2.24 -3.43
CA ILE A 118 -11.87 1.12 -3.74
C ILE A 118 -10.41 1.51 -3.51
N SER A 119 -10.01 2.75 -3.85
CA SER A 119 -8.65 3.23 -3.62
C SER A 119 -8.29 3.26 -2.13
N ARG A 120 -9.25 3.59 -1.26
CA ARG A 120 -9.03 3.59 0.19
C ARG A 120 -8.85 2.17 0.71
N VAL A 121 -9.70 1.24 0.29
CA VAL A 121 -9.60 -0.17 0.66
C VAL A 121 -8.25 -0.75 0.20
N HIS A 122 -7.87 -0.51 -1.05
CA HIS A 122 -6.60 -0.96 -1.63
C HIS A 122 -5.38 -0.49 -0.83
N ILE A 123 -5.36 0.79 -0.39
CA ILE A 123 -4.25 1.32 0.41
C ILE A 123 -4.18 0.62 1.77
N TRP A 124 -5.30 0.45 2.46
CA TRP A 124 -5.31 -0.20 3.78
C TRP A 124 -4.93 -1.67 3.69
N VAL A 125 -5.47 -2.41 2.72
CA VAL A 125 -5.12 -3.82 2.50
C VAL A 125 -3.64 -3.96 2.15
N GLY A 126 -3.10 -3.09 1.30
CA GLY A 126 -1.66 -3.07 0.99
C GLY A 126 -0.79 -2.88 2.23
N ARG A 127 -1.18 -2.02 3.16
CA ARG A 127 -0.45 -1.82 4.44
C ARG A 127 -0.49 -3.07 5.32
N PHE A 128 -1.65 -3.74 5.40
CA PHE A 128 -1.76 -4.99 6.13
C PHE A 128 -0.91 -6.09 5.51
N ILE A 129 -0.91 -6.23 4.19
CA ILE A 129 -0.09 -7.21 3.45
C ILE A 129 1.39 -7.01 3.76
N ILE A 130 1.90 -5.78 3.67
CA ILE A 130 3.31 -5.50 3.94
C ILE A 130 3.66 -5.81 5.41
N SER A 131 2.84 -5.35 6.35
CA SER A 131 3.09 -5.55 7.78
C SER A 131 3.08 -7.03 8.17
N LEU A 132 2.06 -7.78 7.70
CA LEU A 132 1.96 -9.22 7.92
C LEU A 132 3.08 -9.97 7.18
N GLY A 133 3.49 -9.48 6.00
CA GLY A 133 4.58 -9.99 5.20
C GLY A 133 5.91 -9.95 5.95
N TRP A 134 6.23 -8.81 6.57
CA TRP A 134 7.42 -8.68 7.41
C TRP A 134 7.40 -9.61 8.62
N CYS A 135 6.27 -9.68 9.35
CA CYS A 135 6.13 -10.62 10.46
C CYS A 135 6.32 -12.07 9.98
N ASN A 136 5.72 -12.42 8.84
CA ASN A 136 5.84 -13.76 8.28
C ASN A 136 7.26 -14.08 7.83
N LEU A 137 7.97 -13.10 7.27
CA LEU A 137 9.37 -13.22 6.87
C LEU A 137 10.27 -13.49 8.09
N MET A 138 10.06 -12.76 9.19
CA MET A 138 10.84 -12.98 10.42
C MET A 138 10.60 -14.37 11.01
N LEU A 139 9.34 -14.82 11.03
CA LEU A 139 8.99 -16.18 11.45
C LEU A 139 9.65 -17.23 10.53
N GLY A 140 9.68 -17.00 9.22
CA GLY A 140 10.31 -17.90 8.25
C GLY A 140 11.82 -18.03 8.46
N LEU A 141 12.53 -16.92 8.68
CA LEU A 141 13.96 -16.93 8.97
C LEU A 141 14.28 -17.65 10.29
N SER A 142 13.46 -17.43 11.32
CA SER A 142 13.61 -18.12 12.61
C SER A 142 13.38 -19.63 12.49
N LEU A 143 12.33 -20.05 11.79
CA LEU A 143 12.04 -21.47 11.57
C LEU A 143 13.07 -22.16 10.67
N GLY A 144 13.67 -21.40 9.73
CA GLY A 144 14.73 -21.89 8.86
C GLY A 144 16.08 -22.08 9.56
N GLY A 145 16.21 -21.67 10.83
CA GLY A 145 17.45 -21.79 11.59
C GLY A 145 18.58 -20.91 11.05
N TYR A 146 18.25 -19.77 10.44
CA TYR A 146 19.26 -18.81 9.98
C TYR A 146 19.99 -18.17 11.16
N ALA A 147 21.27 -17.86 10.98
CA ALA A 147 22.06 -17.21 12.03
C ALA A 147 21.49 -15.83 12.41
N ASP A 148 21.61 -15.48 13.70
CA ASP A 148 21.04 -14.25 14.28
C ASP A 148 21.43 -12.98 13.51
N GLY A 149 22.65 -12.93 12.97
CA GLY A 149 23.12 -11.81 12.15
C GLY A 149 22.23 -11.54 10.93
N TYR A 150 21.76 -12.58 10.23
CA TYR A 150 20.85 -12.42 9.08
C TYR A 150 19.45 -11.97 9.52
N ILE A 151 19.00 -12.44 10.68
CA ILE A 151 17.73 -12.03 11.27
C ILE A 151 17.79 -10.56 11.65
N TYR A 152 18.84 -10.11 12.33
CA TYR A 152 19.02 -8.71 12.71
C TYR A 152 19.17 -7.79 11.51
N LEU A 153 19.93 -8.20 10.49
CA LEU A 153 20.06 -7.44 9.25
C LEU A 153 18.68 -7.24 8.60
N THR A 154 17.91 -8.31 8.45
CA THR A 154 16.60 -8.25 7.81
C THR A 154 15.61 -7.44 8.67
N ALA A 155 15.64 -7.57 10.00
CA ALA A 155 14.86 -6.76 10.91
C ALA A 155 15.20 -5.26 10.78
N GLY A 156 16.50 -4.92 10.63
CA GLY A 156 16.95 -3.55 10.37
C GLY A 156 16.34 -2.98 9.09
N VAL A 157 16.34 -3.75 8.00
CA VAL A 157 15.70 -3.34 6.73
C VAL A 157 14.19 -3.15 6.89
N VAL A 158 13.50 -4.09 7.54
CA VAL A 158 12.08 -3.97 7.86
C VAL A 158 11.78 -2.70 8.67
N CYS A 159 12.59 -2.38 9.67
CA CYS A 159 12.45 -1.15 10.45
C CYS A 159 12.62 0.10 9.58
N MET A 160 13.60 0.13 8.67
CA MET A 160 13.78 1.24 7.74
C MET A 160 12.56 1.44 6.82
N GLU A 161 11.99 0.35 6.30
CA GLU A 161 10.78 0.41 5.48
C GLU A 161 9.56 0.89 6.29
N ALA A 162 9.40 0.38 7.52
CA ALA A 162 8.31 0.79 8.42
C ALA A 162 8.39 2.28 8.76
N ILE A 163 9.59 2.78 9.11
CA ILE A 163 9.83 4.20 9.37
C ILE A 163 9.51 5.03 8.12
N SER A 164 9.94 4.57 6.95
CA SER A 164 9.65 5.24 5.67
C SER A 164 8.14 5.41 5.46
N LEU A 165 7.35 4.35 5.65
CA LEU A 165 5.89 4.41 5.54
C LEU A 165 5.25 5.38 6.55
N VAL A 166 5.74 5.39 7.79
CA VAL A 166 5.22 6.27 8.85
C VAL A 166 5.54 7.74 8.52
N VAL A 167 6.79 8.05 8.17
CA VAL A 167 7.21 9.40 7.78
C VAL A 167 6.39 9.89 6.59
N MET A 168 6.17 9.05 5.58
CA MET A 168 5.35 9.37 4.42
C MET A 168 3.90 9.68 4.80
N HIS A 169 3.31 8.87 5.67
CA HIS A 169 1.96 9.10 6.17
C HIS A 169 1.84 10.47 6.86
N PHE A 170 2.80 10.81 7.73
CA PHE A 170 2.84 12.12 8.40
C PHE A 170 3.04 13.28 7.42
N ARG A 171 3.93 13.13 6.43
CA ARG A 171 4.13 14.16 5.39
C ARG A 171 2.85 14.41 4.58
N TYR A 172 2.15 13.35 4.19
CA TYR A 172 0.88 13.46 3.47
C TYR A 172 -0.19 14.19 4.29
N GLN A 173 -0.34 13.82 5.57
CA GLN A 173 -1.29 14.50 6.46
C GLN A 173 -0.99 16.00 6.62
N ARG A 174 0.30 16.36 6.75
CA ARG A 174 0.71 17.77 6.86
C ARG A 174 0.38 18.58 5.61
N THR A 175 0.63 18.04 4.41
CA THR A 175 0.32 18.74 3.16
C THR A 175 -1.18 18.97 3.00
N VAL A 176 -2.00 17.94 3.24
CA VAL A 176 -3.46 18.04 3.15
C VAL A 176 -4.02 19.03 4.18
N GLY A 177 -3.49 19.01 5.42
CA GLY A 177 -3.88 19.96 6.47
C GLY A 177 -3.60 21.42 6.07
N LYS A 178 -2.42 21.69 5.50
CA LYS A 178 -2.07 23.03 5.01
C LYS A 178 -2.99 23.50 3.88
N THR A 179 -3.29 22.64 2.91
CA THR A 179 -4.20 22.99 1.80
C THR A 179 -5.61 23.28 2.29
N LYS A 180 -6.15 22.46 3.22
CA LYS A 180 -7.49 22.68 3.78
C LYS A 180 -7.54 23.99 4.57
N LEU A 181 -6.51 24.29 5.36
CA LEU A 181 -6.43 25.54 6.10
C LEU A 181 -6.36 26.75 5.16
N ALA A 182 -5.56 26.67 4.09
CA ALA A 182 -5.49 27.71 3.07
C ALA A 182 -6.86 27.95 2.40
N GLN A 183 -7.59 26.89 2.03
CA GLN A 183 -8.94 27.01 1.47
C GLN A 183 -9.95 27.64 2.43
N ILE A 184 -9.88 27.30 3.72
CA ILE A 184 -10.73 27.93 4.74
C ILE A 184 -10.40 29.41 4.89
N ALA A 185 -9.11 29.76 4.91
CA ALA A 185 -8.67 31.15 4.98
C ALA A 185 -9.12 31.97 3.76
N THR A 186 -9.01 31.41 2.55
CA THR A 186 -9.51 32.07 1.32
C THR A 186 -11.02 32.30 1.39
N ARG A 187 -11.81 31.29 1.78
CA ARG A 187 -13.27 31.43 1.91
C ARG A 187 -13.69 32.44 2.97
N ALA A 188 -12.96 32.49 4.09
CA ALA A 188 -13.21 33.47 5.14
C ALA A 188 -12.95 34.91 4.65
N ARG A 189 -11.91 35.10 3.83
CA ARG A 189 -11.60 36.38 3.20
C ARG A 189 -12.66 36.78 2.17
N GLU A 190 -13.05 35.89 1.27
CA GLU A 190 -14.13 36.13 0.28
C GLU A 190 -15.46 36.50 0.96
N ALA A 191 -15.81 35.84 2.07
CA ALA A 191 -17.01 36.18 2.83
C ALA A 191 -16.95 37.58 3.49
N SER A 192 -15.77 38.00 3.92
CA SER A 192 -15.55 39.35 4.47
C SER A 192 -15.64 40.43 3.41
N ASP A 193 -15.02 40.21 2.24
CA ASP A 193 -15.04 41.18 1.13
C ASP A 193 -16.48 41.37 0.61
N ASN A 194 -17.24 40.29 0.43
CA ASN A 194 -18.65 40.36 0.00
C ASN A 194 -19.57 41.06 1.03
N GLN A 195 -19.26 40.97 2.33
CA GLN A 195 -20.04 41.65 3.38
C GLN A 195 -19.78 43.16 3.38
N PHE A 196 -18.57 43.58 3.00
CA PHE A 196 -18.19 44.99 2.87
C PHE A 196 -18.86 45.65 1.66
N GLU A 197 -18.89 44.96 0.50
CA GLU A 197 -19.57 45.45 -0.71
C GLU A 197 -21.08 45.67 -0.51
N LEU A 198 -21.77 44.81 0.25
CA LEU A 198 -23.20 44.96 0.54
C LEU A 198 -23.50 46.02 1.61
N GLY A 199 -22.50 46.43 2.39
CA GLY A 199 -22.63 47.47 3.41
C GLY A 199 -22.54 48.88 2.82
N GLU A 200 -21.73 49.07 1.77
CA GLU A 200 -21.55 50.37 1.10
C GLU A 200 -22.74 50.77 0.21
N ASP A 201 -23.56 49.82 -0.25
CA ASP A 201 -24.73 50.10 -1.12
C ASP A 201 -26.05 50.31 -0.33
N SER A 202 -25.98 50.37 1.01
CA SER A 202 -27.17 50.52 1.89
C SER A 202 -27.28 51.87 2.60
N SER A 203 -26.47 52.86 2.20
CA SER A 203 -26.54 54.23 2.71
C SER A 203 -26.75 55.21 1.55
N ASP A 204 -27.96 55.27 1.02
CA ASP A 204 -28.55 56.46 0.39
C ASP A 204 -29.97 56.13 -0.07
N ASP A 205 -30.91 56.04 0.87
CA ASP A 205 -32.34 56.28 0.60
C ASP A 205 -33.05 56.48 1.95
N ASP A 206 -32.84 57.64 2.56
CA ASP A 206 -33.79 58.18 3.53
C ASP A 206 -34.05 59.66 3.24
N ASP A 207 -35.32 60.03 3.36
CA ASP A 207 -35.93 61.36 3.28
C ASP A 207 -36.42 61.87 1.93
N LYS A 208 -37.60 61.38 1.51
CA LYS A 208 -38.69 62.28 1.11
C LYS A 208 -40.02 61.89 1.77
N LEU A 209 -40.38 62.71 2.75
CA LEU A 209 -41.65 62.75 3.47
C LEU A 209 -42.85 62.70 2.51
N GLU A 210 -43.79 61.80 2.80
CA GLU A 210 -45.11 61.72 2.21
C GLU A 210 -45.90 63.02 2.48
N GLU A 211 -46.34 63.71 1.42
CA GLU A 211 -47.43 64.66 1.52
C GLU A 211 -48.72 64.03 0.98
N PRO A 212 -49.83 64.03 1.74
CA PRO A 212 -51.09 63.46 1.29
C PRO A 212 -51.88 64.49 0.49
N TYR A 213 -52.19 64.18 -0.78
CA TYR A 213 -53.16 64.95 -1.57
C TYR A 213 -54.51 64.22 -1.76
N PRO A 214 -55.62 64.98 -1.84
CA PRO A 214 -56.96 64.49 -1.57
C PRO A 214 -57.69 63.98 -2.82
N LEU A 215 -58.81 63.32 -2.54
CA LEU A 215 -59.79 62.76 -3.47
C LEU A 215 -60.33 63.76 -4.50
N SER A 216 -60.39 63.32 -5.77
CA SER A 216 -61.51 63.56 -6.69
C SER A 216 -61.57 62.47 -7.76
#